data_AF-A0A1H2V632-F1
#
_entry.id   AF-A0A1H2V632-F1
#
_cell.length_a   1.000
_cell.length_b   1.000
_cell.length_c   1.000
_cell.angle_alpha   90.00
_cell.angle_beta   90.00
_cell.angle_gamma   90.00
#
_symmetry.space_group_name_H-M   'P 1'
#
loop_
_entity.id
_entity.type
_entity.pdbx_description
1 polymer ?
#
loop_
_entity_poly.entity_id
_entity_poly.type
_entity_poly.pdbx_seq_one_letter_code
_entity_poly.pdbx_strand_id
1 'polypeptide(L)'
;MKEPISLDTALQIVGSLKVRAIKEKSALTDFMEKEALEQKIQMYLKEEKMLYGTDDMARLSVMDKIVHYYSPLIKKMNEVEGN
;
A
#
# COMPACT_ATOMS: atom_id res chain seq x y z
N MET A 1 6.32 19.99 9.21
CA MET A 1 6.79 19.25 8.02
C MET A 1 5.70 19.35 6.97
N LYS A 2 6.02 19.74 5.74
CA LYS A 2 5.07 19.56 4.62
C LYS A 2 5.22 18.13 4.15
N GLU A 3 4.13 17.39 4.09
CA GLU A 3 4.13 16.05 3.51
C GLU A 3 4.51 16.16 2.03
N PRO A 4 5.43 15.33 1.51
CA PRO A 4 5.88 15.39 0.12
C PRO A 4 4.77 15.10 -0.89
N ILE A 5 3.72 14.40 -0.44
CA ILE A 5 2.58 13.96 -1.24
C ILE A 5 1.28 14.33 -0.52
N SER A 6 0.18 14.43 -1.27
CA SER A 6 -1.14 14.66 -0.69
C SER A 6 -1.73 13.38 -0.09
N LEU A 7 -2.68 13.53 0.84
CA LEU A 7 -3.45 12.42 1.40
C LEU A 7 -4.15 11.58 0.31
N ASP A 8 -4.68 12.22 -0.73
CA ASP A 8 -5.31 11.54 -1.85
C ASP A 8 -4.30 10.65 -2.60
N THR A 9 -3.11 11.16 -2.90
CA THR A 9 -2.02 10.38 -3.51
C THR A 9 -1.59 9.22 -2.61
N ALA A 10 -1.51 9.45 -1.30
CA ALA A 10 -1.18 8.42 -0.33
C ALA A 10 -2.21 7.27 -0.34
N LEU A 11 -3.50 7.61 -0.37
CA LEU A 11 -4.60 6.66 -0.46
C LEU A 11 -4.59 5.88 -1.79
N GLN A 12 -4.33 6.56 -2.91
CA GLN A 12 -4.23 5.91 -4.22
C GLN A 12 -3.10 4.88 -4.26
N ILE A 13 -1.95 5.19 -3.65
CA ILE A 13 -0.79 4.28 -3.59
C ILE A 13 -1.14 3.03 -2.76
N VAL A 14 -1.65 3.21 -1.54
CA VAL A 14 -2.03 2.07 -0.68
C VAL A 14 -3.14 1.24 -1.32
N GLY A 15 -4.13 1.89 -1.92
CA GLY A 15 -5.22 1.23 -2.64
C GLY A 15 -4.72 0.38 -3.82
N SER A 16 -3.77 0.91 -4.60
CA SER A 16 -3.17 0.20 -5.73
C SER A 16 -2.41 -1.06 -5.27
N LEU A 17 -1.63 -0.97 -4.20
CA LEU A 17 -0.92 -2.11 -3.62
C LEU A 17 -1.87 -3.19 -3.08
N LYS A 18 -2.96 -2.77 -2.43
CA LYS A 18 -4.01 -3.67 -1.94
C LYS A 18 -4.66 -4.45 -3.08
N VAL A 19 -5.09 -3.76 -4.14
CA VAL A 19 -5.73 -4.40 -5.30
C VAL A 19 -4.78 -5.39 -5.97
N ARG A 20 -3.50 -5.04 -6.12
CA ARG A 20 -2.49 -5.95 -6.66
C ARG A 20 -2.32 -7.20 -5.79
N ALA A 21 -2.17 -7.05 -4.47
CA ALA A 21 -2.06 -8.19 -3.56
C ALA A 21 -3.30 -9.10 -3.60
N ILE A 22 -4.51 -8.54 -3.75
CA ILE A 22 -5.74 -9.32 -3.93
C ILE A 22 -5.71 -10.11 -5.25
N LYS A 23 -5.27 -9.48 -6.35
CA LYS A 23 -5.14 -10.14 -7.65
C LYS A 23 -4.12 -11.28 -7.59
N GLU A 24 -2.95 -11.05 -7.01
CA GLU A 24 -1.93 -12.08 -6.79
C GLU A 24 -2.50 -13.24 -5.96
N LYS A 25 -3.18 -12.94 -4.84
CA LYS A 25 -3.78 -13.96 -3.97
C LYS A 25 -4.81 -14.82 -4.74
N SER A 26 -5.58 -14.21 -5.63
CA SER A 26 -6.56 -14.92 -6.46
C SER A 26 -5.92 -15.83 -7.51
N ALA A 27 -4.71 -15.52 -7.96
CA ALA A 27 -3.97 -16.29 -8.95
C ALA A 27 -3.13 -17.42 -8.33
N LEU A 28 -2.78 -17.31 -7.05
CA LEU A 28 -1.99 -18.34 -6.37
C LEU A 28 -2.81 -19.59 -6.04
N THR A 29 -2.12 -20.72 -5.94
CA THR A 29 -2.68 -22.00 -5.47
C THR A 29 -2.10 -22.41 -4.12
N ASP A 30 -0.89 -21.96 -3.80
CA ASP A 30 -0.20 -22.26 -2.54
C ASP A 30 -0.89 -21.58 -1.35
N PHE A 31 -1.10 -22.34 -0.27
CA PHE A 31 -1.78 -21.87 0.93
C PHE A 31 -0.92 -20.90 1.75
N MET A 32 0.38 -21.17 1.88
CA MET A 32 1.31 -20.33 2.64
C MET A 32 1.48 -18.97 1.97
N GLU A 33 1.60 -18.94 0.65
CA GLU A 33 1.70 -17.68 -0.09
C GLU A 33 0.40 -16.88 -0.06
N LYS A 34 -0.76 -17.56 -0.09
CA LYS A 34 -2.07 -16.92 0.12
C LYS A 34 -2.19 -16.28 1.49
N GLU A 35 -1.72 -16.95 2.53
CA GLU A 35 -1.75 -16.42 3.89
C GLU A 35 -0.83 -15.20 4.02
N ALA A 36 0.37 -15.26 3.45
CA ALA A 36 1.29 -14.13 3.43
C ALA A 36 0.71 -12.91 2.69
N LEU A 37 0.00 -13.13 1.57
CA LEU A 37 -0.70 -12.07 0.87
C LEU A 37 -1.90 -11.54 1.63
N GLU A 38 -2.66 -12.40 2.33
CA GLU A 38 -3.75 -11.96 3.19
C GLU A 38 -3.23 -11.04 4.31
N GLN A 39 -2.13 -11.40 4.96
CA GLN A 39 -1.50 -10.55 5.97
C GLN A 39 -1.09 -9.18 5.40
N LYS A 40 -0.55 -9.14 4.16
CA LYS A 40 -0.25 -7.88 3.47
C LYS A 40 -1.51 -7.06 3.17
N ILE A 41 -2.58 -7.70 2.71
CA ILE A 41 -3.87 -7.04 2.44
C ILE A 41 -4.43 -6.41 3.72
N GLN A 42 -4.40 -7.14 4.84
CA GLN A 42 -4.84 -6.62 6.14
C GLN A 42 -3.97 -5.46 6.62
N MET A 43 -2.65 -5.51 6.39
CA MET A 43 -1.76 -4.39 6.67
C MET A 43 -2.16 -3.14 5.86
N TYR A 44 -2.38 -3.27 4.55
CA TYR A 44 -2.81 -2.13 3.72
C TYR A 44 -4.17 -1.58 4.15
N LEU A 45 -5.12 -2.43 4.53
CA LEU A 45 -6.42 -1.98 5.06
C LEU A 45 -6.27 -1.21 6.38
N LYS A 46 -5.34 -1.61 7.24
CA LYS A 46 -5.06 -0.89 8.49
C LYS A 46 -4.43 0.47 8.20
N GLU A 47 -3.47 0.52 7.28
CA GLU A 47 -2.80 1.76 6.85
C GLU A 47 -3.80 2.73 6.19
N GLU A 48 -4.70 2.23 5.34
CA GLU A 48 -5.79 3.02 4.75
C GLU A 48 -6.72 3.61 5.82
N LYS A 49 -7.10 2.82 6.83
CA LYS A 49 -7.87 3.33 7.98
C LYS A 49 -7.12 4.37 8.80
N MET A 50 -5.81 4.24 8.94
CA MET A 50 -4.97 5.23 9.63
C MET A 50 -4.88 6.53 8.85
N LEU A 51 -4.85 6.47 7.51
CA LEU A 51 -4.88 7.65 6.65
C LEU A 51 -6.21 8.43 6.77
N TYR A 52 -7.33 7.73 6.87
CA TYR A 52 -8.65 8.33 7.13
C TYR A 52 -8.90 8.66 8.60
N GLY A 53 -8.02 8.22 9.51
CA GLY A 53 -8.20 8.36 10.94
C GLY A 53 -7.98 9.78 11.44
N THR A 54 -8.37 10.00 12.70
CA THR A 54 -8.14 11.27 13.42
C THR A 54 -6.82 11.28 14.20
N ASP A 55 -6.08 10.17 14.20
CA ASP A 55 -4.76 10.08 14.83
C ASP A 55 -3.69 10.62 13.87
N ASP A 56 -3.30 11.87 14.09
CA ASP A 56 -2.30 12.55 13.28
C ASP A 56 -0.93 11.84 13.31
N MET A 57 -0.53 11.23 14.43
CA MET A 57 0.77 10.54 14.52
C MET A 57 0.76 9.25 13.70
N ALA A 58 -0.32 8.47 13.80
CA ALA A 58 -0.49 7.28 12.96
C ALA A 58 -0.55 7.66 11.48
N ARG A 59 -1.27 8.73 11.13
CA ARG A 59 -1.36 9.22 9.76
C ARG A 59 0.00 9.65 9.21
N LEU A 60 0.74 10.48 9.94
CA LEU A 60 2.08 10.95 9.55
C LEU A 60 3.06 9.78 9.37
N SER A 61 3.00 8.78 10.24
CA SER A 61 3.84 7.57 10.15
C SER A 61 3.55 6.78 8.87
N VAL A 62 2.26 6.59 8.55
CA VAL A 62 1.86 5.89 7.31
C VAL A 62 2.23 6.71 6.07
N MET A 63 2.05 8.03 6.09
CA MET A 63 2.48 8.93 5.03
C MET A 63 3.99 8.84 4.76
N ASP A 64 4.81 8.85 5.81
CA ASP A 64 6.27 8.70 5.69
C ASP A 64 6.64 7.37 5.02
N LYS A 65 6.02 6.27 5.47
CA LYS A 65 6.20 4.94 4.85
C LYS A 65 5.79 4.94 3.38
N ILE A 66 4.68 5.59 3.02
CA ILE A 66 4.22 5.65 1.63
C ILE A 66 5.22 6.40 0.75
N VAL A 67 5.72 7.54 1.20
CA VAL A 67 6.71 8.34 0.47
C VAL A 67 7.99 7.53 0.25
N HIS A 68 8.55 6.96 1.32
CA HIS A 68 9.89 6.38 1.26
C HIS A 68 9.92 4.95 0.73
N TYR A 69 8.84 4.18 0.91
CA TYR A 69 8.82 2.76 0.58
C TYR A 69 7.84 2.41 -0.54
N TYR A 70 6.57 2.83 -0.45
CA TYR A 70 5.57 2.42 -1.43
C TYR A 70 5.62 3.20 -2.75
N SER A 71 5.94 4.49 -2.71
CA SER A 71 6.02 5.33 -3.91
C SER A 71 7.10 4.82 -4.89
N PRO A 72 8.34 4.52 -4.45
CA PRO A 72 9.34 3.90 -5.31
C PRO A 72 8.94 2.50 -5.77
N LEU A 73 8.26 1.72 -4.92
CA LEU A 73 7.82 0.37 -5.26
C LEU A 73 6.80 0.38 -6.41
N ILE A 74 5.77 1.23 -6.33
CA ILE A 74 4.78 1.38 -7.41
C ILE A 74 5.45 1.87 -8.68
N LYS A 75 6.35 2.85 -8.58
CA LYS A 75 7.08 3.37 -9.74
C LYS A 75 7.84 2.25 -10.46
N LYS A 76 8.61 1.44 -9.72
CA LYS A 76 9.33 0.28 -10.28
C LYS A 76 8.37 -0.75 -10.89
N MET A 77 7.26 -1.04 -10.22
CA MET A 77 6.25 -1.98 -10.76
C MET A 77 5.67 -1.48 -12.08
N ASN A 78 5.32 -0.20 -12.17
CA ASN A 78 4.77 0.38 -13.39
C ASN A 78 5.81 0.46 -14.53
N GLU A 79 7.09 0.69 -14.21
CA GLU A 79 8.19 0.64 -15.18
C GLU A 79 8.40 -0.78 -15.75
N VAL A 80 8.11 -1.83 -14.97
CA VAL A 80 8.20 -3.24 -15.40
C VAL A 80 7.00 -3.68 -16.24
N GLU A 81 5.80 -3.19 -15.95
CA GLU A 81 4.58 -3.52 -16.72
C GLU A 81 4.47 -2.79 -18.08
N GLY A 82 5.26 -1.74 -18.30
CA GLY A 82 5.22 -0.88 -19.49
C GLY A 82 6.25 -1.18 -20.59
N ASN A 83 7.06 -2.23 -20.43
CA ASN A 83 8.09 -2.68 -21.39
C ASN A 83 7.74 -4.07 -21.94
#